data_AF-A0A7C6TMK9-F1
#
_entry.id   AF-A0A7C6TMK9-F1
#
_cell.length_a   1.000
_cell.length_b   1.000
_cell.length_c   1.000
_cell.angle_alpha   90.00
_cell.angle_beta   90.00
_cell.angle_gamma   90.00
#
_symmetry.space_group_name_H-M   'P 1'
#
loop_
_entity.id
_entity.type
_entity.pdbx_description
1 polymer ?
#
loop_
_entity_poly.entity_id
_entity_poly.type
_entity_poly.pdbx_seq_one_letter_code
_entity_poly.pdbx_strand_id
1 'polypeptide(L)'
;MSEQIDPQALADLFAADTDGLLDTPTKPTPVTADSRLEKGFLEIVEFYRAHGREPSSSTRDIAERKLGARLDGFRASPERAEQVRACDEFDLLKAPEIDSLDDLLAEDGLDLLDSDEDIFDLSGLPEQPAEPRSADEVAKRTKAEDFEVFRPLFAAKHAELQEGTWRLIPFRGLSTIKEGTFFVLGGVMAFVAEVGETKFKPNGDRDRPKERLRVVFENGTESSMYRQSFSIRLYEQNGRAVVRTGFDASEIGDADQESGHIYVLRSLSD
;
A
#
# COMPACT_ATOMS: atom_id res chain seq x y z
N MET A 1 23.90 71.26 10.02
CA MET A 1 24.05 71.50 8.57
C MET A 1 23.30 70.39 7.89
N SER A 2 22.10 70.68 7.38
CA SER A 2 21.35 69.72 6.57
C SER A 2 21.65 70.07 5.12
N GLU A 3 22.51 69.29 4.47
CA GLU A 3 22.72 69.38 3.03
C GLU A 3 21.42 68.98 2.35
N GLN A 4 20.77 69.96 1.72
CA GLN A 4 19.65 69.71 0.82
C GLN A 4 20.24 69.15 -0.47
N ILE A 5 19.98 67.87 -0.74
CA ILE A 5 20.35 67.23 -2.00
C ILE A 5 19.48 67.86 -3.09
N ASP A 6 20.14 68.45 -4.10
CA ASP A 6 19.46 69.06 -5.24
C ASP A 6 18.75 67.96 -6.06
N PRO A 7 17.41 68.02 -6.22
CA PRO A 7 16.66 67.01 -6.95
C PRO A 7 17.07 66.93 -8.43
N GLN A 8 17.60 68.02 -9.00
CA GLN A 8 18.08 68.03 -10.38
C GLN A 8 19.37 67.21 -10.53
N ALA A 9 20.29 67.32 -9.57
CA ALA A 9 21.53 66.55 -9.56
C ALA A 9 21.26 65.03 -9.41
N LEU A 10 20.18 64.65 -8.72
CA LEU A 10 19.73 63.26 -8.63
C LEU A 10 19.18 62.74 -9.97
N ALA A 11 18.40 63.55 -10.68
CA ALA A 11 17.85 63.18 -12.00
C ALA A 11 18.95 62.98 -13.05
N ASP A 12 19.96 63.85 -13.05
CA ASP A 12 21.11 63.74 -13.96
C ASP A 12 21.93 62.47 -13.70
N LEU A 13 22.00 62.02 -12.44
CA LEU A 13 22.69 60.80 -12.03
C LEU A 13 21.97 59.53 -12.49
N PHE A 14 20.62 59.54 -12.52
CA PHE A 14 19.83 58.45 -13.10
C PHE A 14 19.89 58.43 -14.64
N ALA A 15 19.93 59.59 -15.29
CA ALA A 15 20.03 59.68 -16.75
C ALA A 15 21.42 59.28 -17.29
N ALA A 16 22.45 59.38 -16.46
CA ALA A 16 23.82 58.99 -16.77
C ALA A 16 24.12 57.49 -16.52
N ASP A 17 23.14 56.70 -16.06
CA ASP A 17 23.29 55.25 -15.89
C ASP A 17 23.24 54.53 -17.25
N THR A 18 24.34 54.62 -17.99
CA THR A 18 24.49 53.98 -19.30
C THR A 18 24.77 52.48 -19.23
N ASP A 19 25.22 52.00 -18.07
CA ASP A 19 25.62 50.60 -17.85
C ASP A 19 24.53 49.77 -17.13
N GLY A 20 23.35 50.36 -16.87
CA GLY A 20 22.22 49.69 -16.22
C GLY A 20 22.50 49.26 -14.79
N LEU A 21 23.38 49.97 -14.08
CA LEU A 21 23.83 49.62 -12.73
C LEU A 21 22.74 49.85 -11.68
N LEU A 22 21.79 50.74 -11.97
CA LEU A 22 20.64 51.08 -11.12
C LEU A 22 19.38 50.30 -11.51
N ASP A 23 19.42 49.52 -12.59
CA ASP A 23 18.35 48.59 -12.95
C ASP A 23 18.34 47.41 -11.97
N THR A 24 17.45 47.47 -10.99
CA THR A 24 17.21 46.32 -10.11
C THR A 24 16.59 45.18 -10.94
N PRO A 25 17.06 43.93 -10.81
CA PRO A 25 16.47 42.82 -11.55
C PRO A 25 14.98 42.72 -11.20
N THR A 26 14.12 42.83 -12.21
CA THR A 26 12.67 42.74 -12.06
C THR A 26 12.35 41.45 -11.29
N LYS A 27 11.79 41.60 -10.09
CA LYS A 27 11.45 40.46 -9.23
C LYS A 27 10.59 39.50 -10.06
N PRO A 28 10.97 38.23 -10.23
CA PRO A 28 10.20 37.30 -11.05
C PRO A 28 8.78 37.26 -10.48
N THR A 29 7.79 37.52 -11.34
CA THR A 29 6.38 37.47 -10.97
C THR A 29 6.12 36.12 -10.29
N PRO A 30 5.50 36.09 -9.10
CA PRO A 30 5.21 34.81 -8.44
C PRO A 30 4.38 33.96 -9.41
N VAL A 31 4.83 32.74 -9.65
CA VAL A 31 4.15 31.79 -10.53
C VAL A 31 2.81 31.42 -9.89
N THR A 32 1.77 32.21 -10.16
CA THR A 32 0.37 31.94 -9.79
C THR A 32 -0.10 30.69 -10.53
N ALA A 33 -1.04 29.95 -9.94
CA ALA A 33 -1.57 28.71 -10.51
C ALA A 33 -2.04 28.90 -11.96
N ASP A 34 -2.62 30.06 -12.26
CA ASP A 34 -3.14 30.44 -13.58
C ASP A 34 -2.02 30.51 -14.63
N SER A 35 -0.86 31.10 -14.29
CA SER A 35 0.31 31.17 -15.18
C SER A 35 0.93 29.80 -15.51
N ARG A 36 0.70 28.78 -14.68
CA ARG A 36 1.16 27.40 -14.96
C ARG A 36 0.24 26.70 -15.94
N LEU A 37 -1.05 26.96 -15.86
CA LEU A 37 -2.05 26.40 -16.76
C LEU A 37 -1.89 26.97 -18.17
N GLU A 38 -1.72 28.29 -18.28
CA GLU A 38 -1.45 28.97 -19.56
C GLU A 38 -0.18 28.44 -20.23
N LYS A 39 0.94 28.35 -19.49
CA LYS A 39 2.19 27.77 -20.02
C LYS A 39 2.04 26.32 -20.45
N GLY A 40 1.33 25.52 -19.67
CA GLY A 40 1.07 24.12 -19.98
C GLY A 40 0.26 23.92 -21.25
N PHE A 41 -0.59 24.87 -21.62
CA PHE A 41 -1.35 24.84 -22.86
C PHE A 41 -0.59 25.44 -24.04
N LEU A 42 0.23 26.48 -23.83
CA LEU A 42 1.14 26.98 -24.87
C LEU A 42 2.09 25.89 -25.37
N GLU A 43 2.54 24.98 -24.49
CA GLU A 43 3.32 23.78 -24.89
C GLU A 43 2.52 22.86 -25.85
N ILE A 44 1.21 22.73 -25.65
CA ILE A 44 0.32 21.96 -26.52
C ILE A 44 0.14 22.67 -27.88
N VAL A 45 -0.04 23.99 -27.87
CA VAL A 45 -0.14 24.82 -29.07
C VAL A 45 1.16 24.78 -29.88
N GLU A 46 2.32 24.82 -29.22
CA GLU A 46 3.62 24.68 -29.88
C GLU A 46 3.80 23.30 -30.51
N PHE A 47 3.36 22.24 -29.82
CA PHE A 47 3.36 20.89 -30.38
C PHE A 47 2.50 20.82 -31.66
N TYR A 48 1.30 21.41 -31.63
CA TYR A 48 0.42 21.48 -32.80
C TYR A 48 1.05 22.27 -33.95
N ARG A 49 1.72 23.40 -33.67
CA ARG A 49 2.47 24.17 -34.69
C ARG A 49 3.61 23.37 -35.33
N ALA A 50 4.31 22.56 -34.55
CA ALA A 50 5.46 21.79 -35.03
C ALA A 50 5.05 20.55 -35.83
N HIS A 51 3.97 19.87 -35.44
CA HIS A 51 3.60 18.56 -36.00
C HIS A 51 2.31 18.60 -36.85
N GLY A 52 1.55 19.69 -36.84
CA GLY A 52 0.29 19.83 -37.56
C GLY A 52 -0.80 18.87 -37.11
N ARG A 53 -0.67 18.28 -35.91
CA ARG A 53 -1.59 17.32 -35.32
C ARG A 53 -1.74 17.54 -33.82
N GLU A 54 -2.87 17.13 -33.26
CA GLU A 54 -3.09 17.15 -31.81
C GLU A 54 -2.23 16.10 -31.10
N PRO A 55 -1.73 16.38 -29.88
CA PRO A 55 -0.99 15.38 -29.11
C PRO A 55 -1.93 14.28 -28.60
N SER A 56 -1.57 13.02 -28.80
CA SER A 56 -2.37 11.87 -28.34
C SER A 56 -1.94 11.37 -26.97
N SER A 57 -2.91 11.00 -26.12
CA SER A 57 -2.67 10.38 -24.81
C SER A 57 -2.40 8.87 -24.88
N SER A 58 -2.53 8.24 -26.06
CA SER A 58 -2.26 6.82 -26.29
C SER A 58 -0.89 6.54 -26.94
N THR A 59 -0.17 7.56 -27.37
CA THR A 59 1.15 7.42 -28.03
C THR A 59 2.21 6.79 -27.11
N ARG A 60 3.12 5.98 -27.68
CA ARG A 60 4.25 5.35 -26.96
C ARG A 60 5.36 6.32 -26.55
N ASP A 61 5.45 7.47 -27.22
CA ASP A 61 6.34 8.57 -26.83
C ASP A 61 5.84 9.23 -25.55
N ILE A 62 6.70 9.22 -24.53
CA ILE A 62 6.43 9.78 -23.21
C ILE A 62 6.20 11.29 -23.28
N ALA A 63 6.86 12.00 -24.20
CA ALA A 63 6.72 13.45 -24.34
C ALA A 63 5.34 13.82 -24.89
N GLU A 64 4.96 13.24 -26.04
CA GLU A 64 3.65 13.43 -26.67
C GLU A 64 2.51 13.00 -25.74
N ARG A 65 2.64 11.82 -25.12
CA ARG A 65 1.62 11.28 -24.20
C ARG A 65 1.32 12.21 -23.03
N LYS A 66 2.34 12.87 -22.47
CA LYS A 66 2.15 13.84 -21.38
C LYS A 66 1.37 15.07 -21.85
N LEU A 67 1.60 15.53 -23.08
CA LEU A 67 0.88 16.66 -23.66
C LEU A 67 -0.57 16.28 -23.99
N GLY A 68 -0.80 15.08 -24.55
CA GLY A 68 -2.14 14.57 -24.85
C GLY A 68 -2.98 14.41 -23.58
N ALA A 69 -2.42 13.79 -22.53
CA ALA A 69 -3.12 13.65 -21.25
C ALA A 69 -3.44 15.02 -20.58
N ARG A 70 -2.62 16.04 -20.83
CA ARG A 70 -2.92 17.41 -20.38
C ARG A 70 -4.06 18.03 -21.19
N LEU A 71 -4.05 17.87 -22.52
CA LEU A 71 -5.14 18.33 -23.39
C LEU A 71 -6.48 17.70 -22.99
N ASP A 72 -6.50 16.40 -22.74
CA ASP A 72 -7.67 15.68 -22.22
C ASP A 72 -8.15 16.25 -20.88
N GLY A 73 -7.21 16.60 -19.99
CA GLY A 73 -7.51 17.25 -18.72
C GLY A 73 -8.14 18.65 -18.87
N PHE A 74 -7.72 19.43 -19.88
CA PHE A 74 -8.35 20.71 -20.21
C PHE A 74 -9.75 20.52 -20.78
N ARG A 75 -9.96 19.55 -21.68
CA ARG A 75 -11.27 19.19 -22.22
C ARG A 75 -12.25 18.72 -21.14
N ALA A 76 -11.77 17.98 -20.14
CA ALA A 76 -12.60 17.46 -19.05
C ALA A 76 -13.02 18.50 -18.00
N SER A 77 -12.33 19.65 -17.90
CA SER A 77 -12.55 20.66 -16.85
C SER A 77 -12.95 22.01 -17.45
N PRO A 78 -14.24 22.40 -17.45
CA PRO A 78 -14.71 23.62 -18.11
C PRO A 78 -14.08 24.90 -17.53
N GLU A 79 -13.83 24.94 -16.20
CA GLU A 79 -13.15 26.07 -15.54
C GLU A 79 -11.73 26.30 -16.07
N ARG A 80 -11.00 25.23 -16.38
CA ARG A 80 -9.65 25.30 -16.93
C ARG A 80 -9.67 25.65 -18.41
N ALA A 81 -10.66 25.14 -19.16
CA ALA A 81 -10.85 25.49 -20.56
C ALA A 81 -11.14 26.99 -20.73
N GLU A 82 -11.95 27.60 -19.86
CA GLU A 82 -12.26 29.03 -19.92
C GLU A 82 -11.04 29.92 -19.67
N GLN A 83 -10.20 29.57 -18.69
CA GLN A 83 -8.97 30.31 -18.37
C GLN A 83 -7.99 30.35 -19.53
N VAL A 84 -7.95 29.28 -20.31
CA VAL A 84 -6.95 29.05 -21.34
C VAL A 84 -7.48 29.34 -22.76
N ARG A 85 -8.78 29.65 -22.88
CA ARG A 85 -9.45 30.02 -24.13
C ARG A 85 -8.77 31.17 -24.87
N ALA A 86 -8.16 32.11 -24.15
CA ALA A 86 -7.42 33.22 -24.75
C ALA A 86 -6.13 32.79 -25.46
N CYS A 87 -5.60 31.61 -25.14
CA CYS A 87 -4.40 31.02 -25.74
C CYS A 87 -4.72 29.94 -26.79
N ASP A 88 -6.01 29.62 -27.00
CA ASP A 88 -6.45 28.62 -27.98
C ASP A 88 -6.56 29.22 -29.38
N GLU A 89 -5.43 29.19 -30.10
CA GLU A 89 -5.34 29.67 -31.48
C GLU A 89 -5.89 28.68 -32.53
N PHE A 90 -6.04 27.41 -32.16
CA PHE A 90 -6.35 26.31 -33.10
C PHE A 90 -7.65 25.58 -32.76
N ASP A 91 -8.50 26.17 -31.91
CA ASP A 91 -9.77 25.59 -31.44
C ASP A 91 -9.63 24.16 -30.85
N LEU A 92 -8.50 23.85 -30.21
CA LEU A 92 -8.19 22.52 -29.66
C LEU A 92 -9.12 22.12 -28.51
N LEU A 93 -9.76 23.10 -27.87
CA LEU A 93 -10.71 22.88 -26.79
C LEU A 93 -12.14 22.63 -27.29
N LYS A 94 -12.43 22.82 -28.58
CA LYS A 94 -13.75 22.53 -29.14
C LYS A 94 -13.88 21.01 -29.32
N ALA A 95 -14.94 20.44 -28.77
CA ALA A 95 -15.29 19.06 -29.07
C ALA A 95 -15.63 18.93 -30.57
N PRO A 96 -15.17 17.88 -31.27
CA PRO A 96 -15.54 17.67 -32.66
C PRO A 96 -17.06 17.59 -32.80
N GLU A 97 -17.62 18.34 -33.76
CA GLU A 97 -19.02 18.23 -34.12
C GLU A 97 -19.20 16.91 -34.86
N ILE A 98 -19.70 15.90 -34.15
CA ILE A 98 -19.99 14.59 -34.72
C ILE A 98 -21.35 14.66 -35.40
N ASP A 99 -21.34 14.71 -36.72
CA ASP A 99 -22.56 14.82 -37.52
C ASP A 99 -23.22 13.45 -37.82
N SER A 100 -22.45 12.35 -37.76
CA SER A 100 -22.99 11.00 -38.02
C SER A 100 -22.20 9.88 -37.35
N LEU A 101 -22.85 8.72 -37.19
CA LEU A 101 -22.21 7.50 -36.66
C LEU A 101 -21.10 6.99 -37.59
N ASP A 102 -21.22 7.20 -38.90
CA ASP A 102 -20.22 6.78 -39.87
C ASP A 102 -18.93 7.61 -39.75
N ASP A 103 -19.03 8.89 -39.38
CA ASP A 103 -17.86 9.75 -39.10
C ASP A 103 -17.09 9.27 -37.85
N LEU A 104 -17.82 8.85 -36.81
CA LEU A 104 -17.21 8.27 -35.60
C LEU A 104 -16.47 6.96 -35.86
N LEU A 105 -16.98 6.14 -36.78
CA LEU A 105 -16.38 4.85 -37.13
C LEU A 105 -15.20 5.03 -38.10
N ALA A 106 -15.20 6.08 -38.91
CA ALA A 106 -14.08 6.43 -39.80
C ALA A 106 -12.91 7.07 -39.04
N GLU A 107 -13.19 7.77 -37.93
CA GLU A 107 -12.18 8.35 -37.05
C GLU A 107 -11.64 7.31 -36.05
N ASP A 108 -11.25 6.13 -36.53
CA ASP A 108 -10.59 5.08 -35.75
C ASP A 108 -9.14 5.48 -35.42
N GLY A 109 -8.99 6.54 -34.62
CA GLY A 109 -7.69 7.06 -34.20
C GLY A 109 -6.86 6.09 -33.36
N LEU A 110 -7.44 4.95 -33.00
CA LEU A 110 -6.77 3.90 -32.25
C LEU A 110 -6.53 2.63 -33.10
N ASP A 111 -6.94 2.61 -34.37
CA ASP A 111 -6.79 1.47 -35.30
C ASP A 111 -7.34 0.16 -34.68
N LEU A 112 -8.39 0.25 -33.85
CA LEU A 112 -8.96 -0.88 -33.12
C LEU A 112 -10.00 -1.65 -33.93
N LEU A 113 -10.65 -1.00 -34.89
CA LEU A 113 -11.76 -1.56 -35.63
C LEU A 113 -11.28 -2.42 -36.81
N ASP A 114 -10.12 -2.09 -37.37
CA ASP A 114 -9.48 -2.83 -38.47
C ASP A 114 -8.37 -3.80 -37.99
N SER A 115 -8.11 -3.89 -36.67
CA SER A 115 -7.09 -4.82 -36.16
C SER A 115 -7.57 -6.27 -36.20
N ASP A 116 -6.87 -7.11 -36.98
CA ASP A 116 -7.02 -8.58 -36.99
C ASP A 116 -6.44 -9.27 -35.73
N GLU A 117 -6.04 -8.49 -34.71
CA GLU A 117 -5.43 -9.03 -33.48
C GLU A 117 -6.49 -9.72 -32.61
N ASP A 118 -6.25 -11.01 -32.31
CA ASP A 118 -7.12 -11.77 -31.43
C ASP A 118 -6.98 -11.24 -29.99
N ILE A 119 -8.08 -10.77 -29.40
CA ILE A 119 -8.13 -10.25 -28.03
C ILE A 119 -7.68 -11.30 -26.97
N PHE A 120 -7.59 -12.58 -27.36
CA PHE A 120 -7.09 -13.67 -26.53
C PHE A 120 -5.60 -13.99 -26.74
N ASP A 121 -4.87 -13.27 -27.60
CA ASP A 121 -3.43 -13.45 -27.76
C ASP A 121 -2.66 -12.79 -26.61
N LEU A 122 -2.25 -13.62 -25.65
CA LEU A 122 -1.48 -13.20 -24.48
C LEU A 122 0.04 -13.29 -24.70
N SER A 123 0.51 -13.59 -25.92
CA SER A 123 1.93 -13.83 -26.22
C SER A 123 2.83 -12.61 -26.03
N GLY A 124 2.29 -11.40 -26.16
CA GLY A 124 3.00 -10.13 -25.97
C GLY A 124 3.02 -9.59 -24.54
N LEU A 125 2.27 -10.21 -23.62
CA LEU A 125 2.28 -9.81 -22.22
C LEU A 125 3.58 -10.30 -21.55
N PRO A 126 4.17 -9.51 -20.64
CA PRO A 126 5.30 -9.98 -19.85
C PRO A 126 4.89 -11.26 -19.13
N GLU A 127 5.74 -12.30 -19.20
CA GLU A 127 5.52 -13.57 -18.50
C GLU A 127 5.06 -13.27 -17.07
N GLN A 128 3.86 -13.74 -16.73
CA GLN A 128 3.34 -13.63 -15.37
C GLN A 128 4.45 -14.09 -14.42
N PRO A 129 4.84 -13.29 -13.40
CA PRO A 129 5.89 -13.70 -12.49
C PRO A 129 5.53 -15.09 -12.01
N ALA A 130 6.45 -16.03 -12.25
CA ALA A 130 6.27 -17.45 -11.97
C ALA A 130 5.48 -17.58 -10.68
N GLU A 131 4.34 -18.27 -10.74
CA GLU A 131 3.59 -18.62 -9.53
C GLU A 131 4.62 -19.04 -8.47
N PRO A 132 4.52 -18.52 -7.24
CA PRO A 132 5.54 -18.74 -6.22
C PRO A 132 5.89 -20.23 -6.21
N ARG A 133 7.15 -20.52 -6.57
CA ARG A 133 7.71 -21.87 -6.70
C ARG A 133 7.13 -22.76 -5.60
N SER A 134 6.29 -23.70 -6.03
CA SER A 134 5.67 -24.75 -5.23
C SER A 134 5.10 -24.32 -3.87
N ALA A 135 3.84 -23.89 -3.90
CA ALA A 135 2.92 -23.94 -2.77
C ALA A 135 2.54 -25.40 -2.38
N ASP A 136 3.51 -26.34 -2.35
CA ASP A 136 3.25 -27.76 -2.11
C ASP A 136 2.63 -28.06 -0.74
N GLU A 137 2.60 -27.09 0.17
CA GLU A 137 1.99 -27.26 1.49
C GLU A 137 1.35 -25.96 2.00
N VAL A 138 0.58 -25.25 1.18
CA VAL A 138 -0.39 -24.30 1.76
C VAL A 138 -1.39 -25.15 2.54
N ALA A 139 -1.19 -25.22 3.85
CA ALA A 139 -2.02 -25.98 4.77
C ALA A 139 -3.48 -25.50 4.66
N LYS A 140 -4.25 -26.18 3.82
CA LYS A 140 -5.70 -25.99 3.74
C LYS A 140 -6.29 -26.48 5.05
N ARG A 141 -7.35 -25.81 5.52
CA ARG A 141 -8.07 -26.28 6.70
C ARG A 141 -8.79 -27.57 6.33
N THR A 142 -8.53 -28.65 7.04
CA THR A 142 -9.22 -29.94 6.91
C THR A 142 -10.17 -30.11 8.08
N LYS A 143 -11.15 -31.00 7.96
CA LYS A 143 -11.99 -31.37 9.10
C LYS A 143 -11.13 -32.09 10.13
N ALA A 144 -11.21 -31.70 11.40
CA ALA A 144 -10.46 -32.35 12.46
C ALA A 144 -11.16 -33.66 12.86
N GLU A 145 -10.43 -34.78 12.81
CA GLU A 145 -10.97 -36.11 13.18
C GLU A 145 -11.15 -36.23 14.70
N ASP A 146 -10.21 -35.67 15.47
CA ASP A 146 -10.17 -35.75 16.94
C ASP A 146 -10.85 -34.55 17.64
N PHE A 147 -11.71 -33.81 16.93
CA PHE A 147 -12.25 -32.54 17.45
C PHE A 147 -13.00 -32.68 18.78
N GLU A 148 -13.65 -33.82 19.02
CA GLU A 148 -14.40 -34.06 20.27
C GLU A 148 -13.51 -33.99 21.52
N VAL A 149 -12.21 -34.30 21.40
CA VAL A 149 -11.24 -34.20 22.51
C VAL A 149 -10.93 -32.72 22.82
N PHE A 150 -10.87 -31.88 21.80
CA PHE A 150 -10.51 -30.46 21.94
C PHE A 150 -11.72 -29.55 22.21
N ARG A 151 -12.92 -29.96 21.80
CA ARG A 151 -14.18 -29.23 22.02
C ARG A 151 -14.39 -28.75 23.46
N PRO A 152 -14.22 -29.59 24.51
CA PRO A 152 -14.39 -29.12 25.89
C PRO A 152 -13.36 -28.07 26.29
N LEU A 153 -12.15 -28.07 25.71
CA LEU A 153 -11.11 -27.09 26.01
C LEU A 153 -11.52 -25.68 25.55
N PHE A 154 -12.12 -25.58 24.36
CA PHE A 154 -12.64 -24.30 23.85
C PHE A 154 -13.80 -23.79 24.72
N ALA A 155 -14.71 -24.68 25.13
CA ALA A 155 -15.82 -24.32 26.02
C ALA A 155 -15.31 -23.81 27.38
N ALA A 156 -14.33 -24.49 27.97
CA ALA A 156 -13.69 -24.06 29.21
C ALA A 156 -13.01 -22.69 29.05
N LYS A 157 -12.26 -22.48 27.95
CA LYS A 157 -11.59 -21.20 27.70
C LYS A 157 -12.56 -20.03 27.49
N HIS A 158 -13.71 -20.27 26.86
CA HIS A 158 -14.76 -19.25 26.75
C HIS A 158 -15.37 -18.90 28.11
N ALA A 159 -15.63 -19.88 28.97
CA ALA A 159 -16.09 -19.62 30.34
C ALA A 159 -15.05 -18.82 31.14
N GLU A 160 -13.78 -19.23 31.07
CA GLU A 160 -12.67 -18.55 31.73
C GLU A 160 -12.41 -17.11 31.23
N LEU A 161 -12.68 -16.84 29.94
CA LEU A 161 -12.65 -15.49 29.36
C LEU A 161 -13.83 -14.63 29.85
N GLN A 162 -15.01 -15.22 30.06
CA GLN A 162 -16.18 -14.53 30.62
C GLN A 162 -16.01 -14.21 32.11
N GLU A 163 -15.41 -15.12 32.87
CA GLU A 163 -15.05 -14.92 34.27
C GLU A 163 -13.95 -13.86 34.46
N GLY A 164 -13.18 -13.57 33.41
CA GLY A 164 -12.10 -12.59 33.44
C GLY A 164 -10.79 -13.14 34.01
N THR A 165 -10.66 -14.45 34.22
CA THR A 165 -9.41 -15.13 34.58
C THR A 165 -8.40 -15.13 33.42
N TRP A 166 -8.90 -14.98 32.20
CA TRP A 166 -8.11 -14.85 30.98
C TRP A 166 -8.50 -13.58 30.23
N ARG A 167 -7.55 -13.04 29.48
CA ARG A 167 -7.75 -11.86 28.63
C ARG A 167 -7.13 -12.06 27.26
N LEU A 168 -7.69 -11.36 26.28
CA LEU A 168 -7.15 -11.30 24.92
C LEU A 168 -6.17 -10.14 24.82
N ILE A 169 -4.92 -10.42 24.48
CA ILE A 169 -3.91 -9.40 24.18
C ILE A 169 -3.48 -9.48 22.71
N PRO A 170 -2.95 -8.38 22.13
CA PRO A 170 -2.33 -8.44 20.81
C PRO A 170 -1.19 -9.45 20.78
N PHE A 171 -1.07 -10.19 19.67
CA PHE A 171 0.01 -11.14 19.46
C PHE A 171 1.39 -10.45 19.45
N ARG A 172 2.33 -10.93 20.27
CA ARG A 172 3.64 -10.30 20.49
C ARG A 172 4.80 -10.91 19.71
N GLY A 173 4.65 -12.13 19.19
CA GLY A 173 5.68 -12.73 18.32
C GLY A 173 5.78 -14.26 18.41
N LEU A 174 6.71 -14.80 17.62
CA LEU A 174 6.90 -16.25 17.44
C LEU A 174 7.16 -17.02 18.75
N SER A 175 7.84 -16.41 19.72
CA SER A 175 8.16 -17.03 21.01
C SER A 175 6.94 -17.31 21.88
N THR A 176 5.82 -16.62 21.62
CA THR A 176 4.55 -16.85 22.31
C THR A 176 3.85 -18.11 21.80
N ILE A 177 4.18 -18.60 20.60
CA ILE A 177 3.55 -19.79 20.02
C ILE A 177 4.22 -21.04 20.60
N LYS A 178 3.52 -21.69 21.53
CA LYS A 178 3.92 -22.94 22.17
C LYS A 178 2.75 -23.93 22.15
N GLU A 179 3.05 -25.20 22.41
CA GLU A 179 2.02 -26.21 22.61
C GLU A 179 1.08 -25.83 23.76
N GLY A 180 -0.21 -26.14 23.63
CA GLY A 180 -1.21 -25.85 24.66
C GLY A 180 -1.70 -24.40 24.71
N THR A 181 -1.18 -23.51 23.85
CA THR A 181 -1.57 -22.09 23.84
C THR A 181 -2.77 -21.82 22.93
N PHE A 182 -3.59 -20.84 23.33
CA PHE A 182 -4.79 -20.42 22.62
C PHE A 182 -4.59 -19.05 21.97
N PHE A 183 -5.06 -18.93 20.73
CA PHE A 183 -5.06 -17.70 19.96
C PHE A 183 -6.45 -17.46 19.35
N VAL A 184 -6.72 -16.24 18.93
CA VAL A 184 -7.89 -15.88 18.14
C VAL A 184 -7.40 -15.38 16.80
N LEU A 185 -7.72 -16.12 15.73
CA LEU A 185 -7.35 -15.80 14.36
C LEU A 185 -8.61 -15.54 13.53
N GLY A 186 -8.78 -14.33 13.02
CA GLY A 186 -9.94 -13.96 12.21
C GLY A 186 -11.29 -14.15 12.95
N GLY A 187 -11.30 -13.94 14.27
CA GLY A 187 -12.49 -14.12 15.11
C GLY A 187 -12.78 -15.56 15.54
N VAL A 188 -12.03 -16.54 15.06
CA VAL A 188 -12.16 -17.95 15.47
C VAL A 188 -11.05 -18.31 16.45
N MET A 189 -11.40 -19.00 17.54
CA MET A 189 -10.39 -19.48 18.49
C MET A 189 -9.60 -20.66 17.89
N ALA A 190 -8.29 -20.63 18.05
CA ALA A 190 -7.35 -21.61 17.58
C ALA A 190 -6.51 -22.12 18.76
N PHE A 191 -6.30 -23.42 18.81
CA PHE A 191 -5.52 -24.12 19.82
C PHE A 191 -4.32 -24.80 19.15
N VAL A 192 -3.12 -24.59 19.70
CA VAL A 192 -1.91 -25.27 19.24
C VAL A 192 -1.82 -26.62 19.95
N ALA A 193 -2.23 -27.68 19.26
CA ALA A 193 -2.28 -29.03 19.82
C ALA A 193 -0.91 -29.69 19.91
N GLU A 194 -0.04 -29.44 18.91
CA GLU A 194 1.30 -30.04 18.86
C GLU A 194 2.26 -29.12 18.11
N VAL A 195 3.50 -29.02 18.61
CA VAL A 195 4.62 -28.37 17.91
C VAL A 195 5.57 -29.48 17.45
N GLY A 196 5.59 -29.73 16.14
CA GLY A 196 6.46 -30.73 15.53
C GLY A 196 7.95 -30.33 15.54
N GLU A 197 8.80 -31.25 15.13
CA GLU A 197 10.26 -31.10 15.17
C GLU A 197 10.78 -29.86 14.43
N THR A 198 11.81 -29.23 15.02
CA THR A 198 12.51 -28.10 14.41
C THR A 198 13.46 -28.59 13.34
N LYS A 199 13.09 -28.38 12.07
CA LYS A 199 13.96 -28.69 10.92
C LYS A 199 14.62 -27.42 10.41
N PHE A 200 15.94 -27.36 10.40
CA PHE A 200 16.67 -26.26 9.79
C PHE A 200 16.70 -26.45 8.28
N LYS A 201 16.23 -25.44 7.54
CA LYS A 201 16.37 -25.41 6.08
C LYS A 201 17.19 -24.18 5.66
N PRO A 202 18.08 -24.34 4.67
CA PRO A 202 18.83 -23.21 4.13
C PRO A 202 17.86 -22.22 3.49
N ASN A 203 18.00 -20.94 3.83
CA ASN A 203 17.20 -19.86 3.25
C ASN A 203 18.10 -18.64 3.00
N GLY A 204 18.76 -18.62 1.84
CA GLY A 204 19.84 -17.68 1.54
C GLY A 204 21.08 -18.00 2.39
N ASP A 205 21.69 -16.97 3.00
CA ASP A 205 22.90 -17.09 3.82
C ASP A 205 22.68 -17.61 5.25
N ARG A 206 21.42 -17.85 5.67
CA ARG A 206 21.12 -18.29 7.04
C ARG A 206 20.14 -19.45 7.05
N ASP A 207 20.44 -20.45 7.88
CA ASP A 207 19.49 -21.50 8.21
C ASP A 207 18.36 -20.93 9.05
N ARG A 208 17.12 -21.26 8.66
CA ARG A 208 15.93 -20.89 9.42
C ARG A 208 15.27 -22.14 10.00
N PRO A 209 14.89 -22.12 11.29
CA PRO A 209 14.10 -23.20 11.87
C PRO A 209 12.72 -23.22 11.23
N LYS A 210 12.29 -24.41 10.79
CA LYS A 210 10.94 -24.70 10.32
C LYS A 210 10.33 -25.75 11.23
N GLU A 211 9.37 -25.32 12.02
CA GLU A 211 8.55 -26.16 12.90
C GLU A 211 7.14 -26.21 12.34
N ARG A 212 6.57 -27.40 12.22
CA ARG A 212 5.15 -27.57 11.84
C ARG A 212 4.29 -27.57 13.09
N LEU A 213 3.13 -26.93 13.01
CA LEU A 213 2.15 -26.90 14.07
C LEU A 213 0.93 -27.70 13.65
N ARG A 214 0.34 -28.47 14.57
CA ARG A 214 -1.04 -28.93 14.46
C ARG A 214 -1.93 -27.91 15.16
N VAL A 215 -2.62 -27.07 14.38
CA VAL A 215 -3.53 -26.06 14.92
C VAL A 215 -4.96 -26.52 14.72
N VAL A 216 -5.71 -26.64 15.81
CA VAL A 216 -7.14 -26.98 15.82
C VAL A 216 -7.95 -25.71 16.02
N PHE A 217 -9.00 -25.52 15.25
CA PHE A 217 -9.90 -24.38 15.32
C PHE A 217 -11.23 -24.79 15.96
N GLU A 218 -11.84 -23.85 16.67
CA GLU A 218 -13.13 -24.01 17.35
C GLU A 218 -14.26 -24.44 16.41
N ASN A 219 -14.18 -24.11 15.13
CA ASN A 219 -15.17 -24.50 14.12
C ASN A 219 -15.03 -25.96 13.63
N GLY A 220 -14.24 -26.80 14.32
CA GLY A 220 -14.07 -28.21 13.96
C GLY A 220 -13.09 -28.46 12.80
N THR A 221 -12.28 -27.46 12.45
CA THR A 221 -11.24 -27.62 11.42
C THR A 221 -9.85 -27.67 12.03
N GLU A 222 -8.92 -28.35 11.40
CA GLU A 222 -7.49 -28.31 11.76
C GLU A 222 -6.64 -27.91 10.56
N SER A 223 -5.42 -27.46 10.83
CA SER A 223 -4.46 -27.10 9.79
C SER A 223 -3.04 -27.40 10.25
N SER A 224 -2.28 -28.08 9.40
CA SER A 224 -0.87 -28.39 9.62
C SER A 224 0.02 -27.32 8.96
N MET A 225 0.20 -26.18 9.63
CA MET A 225 0.95 -25.03 9.08
C MET A 225 2.27 -24.80 9.81
N TYR A 226 3.25 -24.17 9.15
CA TYR A 226 4.49 -23.79 9.80
C TYR A 226 4.27 -22.69 10.85
N ARG A 227 5.04 -22.71 11.95
CA ARG A 227 4.98 -21.69 13.01
C ARG A 227 5.13 -20.26 12.49
N GLN A 228 6.03 -20.07 11.52
CA GLN A 228 6.24 -18.79 10.83
C GLN A 228 4.99 -18.36 10.05
N SER A 229 4.37 -19.27 9.29
CA SER A 229 3.15 -18.98 8.55
C SER A 229 1.98 -18.67 9.47
N PHE A 230 1.86 -19.36 10.61
CA PHE A 230 0.83 -19.05 11.61
C PHE A 230 1.02 -17.65 12.21
N SER A 231 2.26 -17.31 12.57
CA SER A 231 2.60 -15.98 13.08
C SER A 231 2.32 -14.87 12.07
N ILE A 232 2.63 -15.07 10.79
CA ILE A 232 2.33 -14.09 9.73
C ILE A 232 0.82 -13.87 9.65
N ARG A 233 0.03 -14.94 9.62
CA ARG A 233 -1.44 -14.85 9.60
C ARG A 233 -2.02 -14.16 10.84
N LEU A 234 -1.44 -14.39 12.01
CA LEU A 234 -1.83 -13.69 13.24
C LEU A 234 -1.54 -12.19 13.12
N TYR A 235 -0.44 -11.76 12.50
CA TYR A 235 -0.20 -10.33 12.27
C TYR A 235 -1.14 -9.74 11.23
N GLU A 236 -1.39 -10.43 10.11
CA GLU A 236 -2.26 -9.95 9.03
C GLU A 236 -3.72 -9.80 9.46
N GLN A 237 -4.21 -10.67 10.33
CA GLN A 237 -5.62 -10.72 10.74
C GLN A 237 -5.87 -10.12 12.13
N ASN A 238 -4.95 -9.30 12.65
CA ASN A 238 -5.01 -8.72 14.00
C ASN A 238 -5.31 -9.78 15.08
N GLY A 239 -4.61 -10.90 14.98
CA GLY A 239 -4.71 -12.04 15.87
C GLY A 239 -4.39 -11.68 17.32
N ARG A 240 -5.11 -12.31 18.23
CA ARG A 240 -4.96 -12.10 19.69
C ARG A 240 -4.46 -13.37 20.35
N ALA A 241 -3.60 -13.25 21.35
CA ALA A 241 -3.23 -14.34 22.23
C ALA A 241 -4.14 -14.34 23.46
N VAL A 242 -4.57 -15.53 23.88
CA VAL A 242 -5.31 -15.72 25.13
C VAL A 242 -4.28 -15.90 26.25
N VAL A 243 -4.23 -14.94 27.17
CA VAL A 243 -3.27 -14.95 28.29
C VAL A 243 -4.00 -14.87 29.63
N ARG A 244 -3.45 -15.51 30.65
CA ARG A 244 -4.01 -15.47 32.00
C ARG A 244 -3.88 -14.05 32.56
N THR A 245 -4.91 -13.54 33.21
CA THR A 245 -4.85 -12.21 33.84
C THR A 245 -3.80 -12.19 34.94
N GLY A 246 -2.83 -11.27 34.83
CA GLY A 246 -1.72 -11.14 35.77
C GLY A 246 -0.39 -11.74 35.29
N PHE A 247 -0.39 -12.51 34.19
CA PHE A 247 0.82 -13.04 33.55
C PHE A 247 1.01 -12.45 32.16
N ASP A 248 2.25 -12.12 31.81
CA ASP A 248 2.55 -11.62 30.47
C ASP A 248 2.72 -12.79 29.48
N ALA A 249 2.40 -12.59 28.18
CA ALA A 249 2.48 -13.66 27.16
C ALA A 249 3.87 -14.31 27.06
N SER A 250 4.93 -13.60 27.45
CA SER A 250 6.30 -14.10 27.51
C SER A 250 6.55 -15.09 28.64
N GLU A 251 5.69 -15.07 29.67
CA GLU A 251 5.81 -15.87 30.89
C GLU A 251 4.97 -17.15 30.84
N ILE A 252 4.18 -17.34 29.79
CA ILE A 252 3.40 -18.56 29.56
C ILE A 252 4.36 -19.64 29.06
N GLY A 253 5.05 -20.27 30.00
CA GLY A 253 5.79 -21.52 29.84
C GLY A 253 5.29 -22.49 30.91
N ASP A 254 4.92 -23.67 30.46
CA ASP A 254 4.54 -24.87 31.22
C ASP A 254 3.47 -24.74 32.31
N ALA A 255 2.46 -25.59 32.18
CA ALA A 255 1.72 -26.07 33.34
C ALA A 255 2.74 -26.56 34.39
N ASP A 256 2.60 -26.07 35.63
CA ASP A 256 3.31 -26.55 36.82
C ASP A 256 4.81 -26.84 36.65
N GLN A 257 5.60 -25.83 36.27
CA GLN A 257 7.02 -25.88 36.62
C GLN A 257 7.14 -25.61 38.12
N GLU A 258 7.25 -26.67 38.91
CA GLU A 258 7.43 -26.65 40.37
C GLU A 258 8.60 -25.71 40.72
N SER A 259 8.30 -24.47 41.14
CA SER A 259 9.31 -23.41 41.31
C SER A 259 10.10 -23.53 42.62
N GLY A 260 10.04 -24.68 43.28
CA GLY A 260 10.77 -24.99 44.51
C GLY A 260 9.89 -25.51 45.65
N HIS A 261 10.51 -26.20 46.60
CA HIS A 261 9.85 -26.71 47.80
C HIS A 261 9.85 -25.66 48.91
N ILE A 262 8.69 -25.42 49.53
CA ILE A 262 8.58 -24.65 50.78
C ILE A 262 8.70 -25.63 51.94
N TYR A 263 9.82 -25.60 52.66
CA TYR A 263 9.97 -26.33 53.92
C TYR A 263 9.34 -25.53 55.06
N VAL A 264 8.17 -25.94 55.52
CA VAL A 264 7.55 -25.39 56.72
C VAL A 264 8.03 -26.20 57.92
N LEU A 265 9.03 -25.66 58.63
CA LEU A 265 9.46 -26.22 59.92
C LEU A 265 8.58 -25.67 61.04
N ARG A 266 7.79 -26.56 61.63
CA ARG A 266 7.06 -26.31 62.88
C ARG A 266 7.98 -26.62 64.06
N SER A 267 8.22 -25.64 64.93
CA SER A 267 8.94 -25.89 66.19
C SER A 267 8.08 -26.77 67.12
N LEU A 268 8.70 -27.83 67.65
CA LEU A 268 8.16 -28.66 68.74
C LEU A 268 8.54 -28.04 70.09
N SER A 269 8.07 -26.83 70.35
CA SER A 269 8.17 -26.22 71.67
C SER A 269 6.77 -25.82 72.09
N ASP A 270 6.34 -26.41 73.22
CA ASP A 270 5.14 -26.02 73.96
C ASP A 270 5.30 -24.61 74.56
#